data_AF-A0A6B1E4J6-F1
#
_entry.id   AF-A0A6B1E4J6-F1
#
_cell.length_a   1.000
_cell.length_b   1.000
_cell.length_c   1.000
_cell.angle_alpha   90.00
_cell.angle_beta   90.00
_cell.angle_gamma   90.00
#
_symmetry.space_group_name_H-M   'P 1'
#
loop_
_entity.id
_entity.type
_entity.pdbx_description
1 polymer ?
#
loop_
_entity_poly.entity_id
_entity_poly.type
_entity_poly.pdbx_seq_one_letter_code
_entity_poly.pdbx_strand_id
1 'polypeptide(L)'
;MSFKVFELDARSEAIAQGFANAELAERLLREAGCWEIVTPAQMAIVTFRYIPANSDAALADEITHRLVGRLLEDGSAFASGTRLRGRPVMRMCTNNPRTTTADLRQTIAIMGRLAANLEKQLRESPATD
;
A
#
# COMPACT_ATOMS: atom_id res chain seq x y z
N MET A 1 -5.21 13.03 27.83
CA MET A 1 -4.37 14.24 28.00
C MET A 1 -3.94 14.91 26.68
N SER A 2 -4.40 14.50 25.49
CA SER A 2 -4.01 15.14 24.21
C SER A 2 -4.86 16.39 23.85
N PHE A 3 -6.12 16.48 24.31
CA PHE A 3 -7.01 17.63 24.06
C PHE A 3 -6.64 18.90 24.83
N LYS A 4 -5.82 18.78 25.89
CA LYS A 4 -5.33 19.94 26.66
C LYS A 4 -4.08 20.57 26.05
N VAL A 5 -3.44 19.88 25.09
CA VAL A 5 -2.14 20.25 24.51
C VAL A 5 -2.29 20.63 23.03
N PHE A 6 -3.20 19.98 22.31
CA PHE A 6 -3.55 20.35 20.93
C PHE A 6 -4.99 20.89 20.91
N GLU A 7 -5.15 22.08 20.33
CA GLU A 7 -6.46 22.68 20.08
C GLU A 7 -7.31 21.76 19.19
N LEU A 8 -8.64 21.82 19.35
CA LEU A 8 -9.58 20.93 18.66
C LEU A 8 -9.48 21.06 17.13
N ASP A 9 -9.15 22.26 16.64
CA ASP A 9 -9.02 22.56 15.22
C ASP A 9 -7.81 21.86 14.60
N ALA A 10 -6.64 21.95 15.24
CA ALA A 10 -5.42 21.27 14.79
C ALA A 10 -5.58 19.74 14.72
N ARG A 11 -6.43 19.16 15.58
CA ARG A 11 -6.76 17.73 15.52
C ARG A 11 -7.71 17.37 14.40
N SER A 12 -8.70 18.21 14.16
CA SER A 12 -9.65 18.02 13.05
C SER A 12 -8.93 18.14 11.70
N GLU A 13 -7.98 19.08 11.58
CA GLU A 13 -7.12 19.24 10.42
C GLU A 13 -6.23 18.01 10.18
N ALA A 14 -5.60 17.48 11.23
CA ALA A 14 -4.80 16.25 11.10
C ALA A 14 -5.63 15.04 10.65
N ILE A 15 -6.88 14.93 11.10
CA ILE A 15 -7.81 13.89 10.62
C ILE A 15 -8.10 14.11 9.14
N ALA A 16 -8.53 15.32 8.75
CA ALA A 16 -8.83 15.65 7.35
C ALA A 16 -7.62 15.39 6.43
N GLN A 17 -6.42 15.72 6.88
CA GLN A 17 -5.17 15.44 6.15
C GLN A 17 -4.97 13.94 5.94
N GLY A 18 -5.31 13.10 6.92
CA GLY A 18 -5.23 11.65 6.76
C GLY A 18 -6.14 11.14 5.64
N PHE A 19 -7.35 11.68 5.51
CA PHE A 19 -8.30 11.33 4.45
C PHE A 19 -7.77 11.78 3.09
N ALA A 20 -7.32 13.04 2.98
CA ALA A 20 -6.71 13.58 1.76
C ALA A 20 -5.48 12.77 1.32
N ASN A 21 -4.65 12.31 2.27
CA ASN A 21 -3.51 11.45 1.98
C ASN A 21 -3.92 10.08 1.43
N ALA A 22 -5.04 9.51 1.88
CA ALA A 22 -5.52 8.22 1.37
C ALA A 22 -6.06 8.36 -0.05
N GLU A 23 -6.80 9.44 -0.34
CA GLU A 23 -7.28 9.77 -1.68
C GLU A 23 -6.12 10.00 -2.65
N LEU A 24 -5.08 10.71 -2.19
CA LEU A 24 -3.84 10.90 -2.94
C LEU A 24 -3.13 9.56 -3.20
N ALA A 25 -3.02 8.70 -2.19
CA ALA A 25 -2.41 7.39 -2.34
C ALA A 25 -3.18 6.53 -3.36
N GLU A 26 -4.51 6.51 -3.31
CA GLU A 26 -5.34 5.81 -4.30
C GLU A 26 -5.07 6.34 -5.71
N ARG A 27 -5.06 7.66 -5.89
CA ARG A 27 -4.78 8.27 -7.21
C ARG A 27 -3.40 7.85 -7.75
N LEU A 28 -2.37 7.90 -6.90
CA LEU A 28 -1.01 7.49 -7.28
C LEU A 28 -0.92 6.00 -7.63
N LEU A 29 -1.63 5.14 -6.90
CA LEU A 29 -1.72 3.71 -7.20
C LEU A 29 -2.38 3.45 -8.55
N ARG A 30 -3.48 4.17 -8.85
CA ARG A 30 -4.16 4.10 -10.15
C ARG A 30 -3.28 4.60 -11.29
N GLU A 31 -2.57 5.71 -11.09
CA GLU A 31 -1.61 6.27 -12.06
C GLU A 31 -0.45 5.31 -12.37
N ALA A 32 0.00 4.52 -11.38
CA ALA A 32 1.07 3.53 -11.56
C ALA A 32 0.65 2.32 -12.42
N GLY A 33 -0.65 2.03 -12.56
CA GLY A 33 -1.19 1.03 -13.48
C GLY A 33 -0.93 -0.45 -13.13
N CYS A 34 0.00 -0.75 -12.22
CA CYS A 34 0.32 -2.11 -11.76
C CYS A 34 -0.43 -2.53 -10.48
N TRP A 35 -1.39 -1.72 -10.04
CA TRP A 35 -2.17 -1.95 -8.81
C TRP A 35 -3.66 -1.99 -9.09
N GLU A 36 -4.33 -2.97 -8.49
CA GLU A 36 -5.78 -3.04 -8.41
C GLU A 36 -6.23 -2.48 -7.06
N ILE A 37 -7.12 -1.50 -7.07
CA ILE A 37 -7.76 -0.99 -5.85
C ILE A 37 -8.85 -1.97 -5.42
N VAL A 38 -8.70 -2.57 -4.24
CA VAL A 38 -9.65 -3.54 -3.69
C VAL A 38 -10.75 -2.84 -2.89
N THR A 39 -10.37 -1.88 -2.06
CA THR A 39 -11.30 -0.94 -1.42
C THR A 39 -10.78 0.49 -1.65
N PRO A 40 -11.63 1.40 -2.16
CA PRO A 40 -11.28 2.81 -2.30
C PRO A 40 -10.83 3.44 -0.97
N ALA A 41 -10.18 4.59 -1.08
CA ALA A 41 -9.79 5.42 0.04
C ALA A 41 -10.99 5.76 0.91
N GLN A 42 -10.99 5.27 2.15
CA GLN A 42 -12.03 5.54 3.14
C GLN A 42 -11.41 5.54 4.53
N MET A 43 -11.73 6.54 5.36
CA MET A 43 -11.22 6.67 6.73
C MET A 43 -9.68 6.62 6.82
N ALA A 44 -9.00 7.36 5.94
CA ALA A 44 -7.53 7.38 5.84
C ALA A 44 -6.89 6.01 5.53
N ILE A 45 -7.63 5.09 4.89
CA ILE A 45 -7.17 3.75 4.53
C ILE A 45 -7.49 3.49 3.06
N VAL A 46 -6.56 2.87 2.34
CA VAL A 46 -6.79 2.28 1.02
C VAL A 46 -6.26 0.85 1.00
N THR A 47 -6.97 -0.06 0.34
CA THR A 47 -6.48 -1.43 0.12
C THR A 47 -6.34 -1.74 -1.36
N PHE A 48 -5.26 -2.43 -1.71
CA PHE A 48 -4.88 -2.66 -3.09
C PHE A 48 -4.03 -3.92 -3.20
N ARG A 49 -3.85 -4.42 -4.42
CA ARG A 49 -3.08 -5.63 -4.71
C ARG A 49 -2.35 -5.49 -6.04
N TYR A 50 -1.27 -6.24 -6.21
CA TYR A 50 -0.47 -6.19 -7.43
C TYR A 50 -1.20 -6.87 -8.61
N ILE A 51 -1.07 -6.29 -9.81
CA ILE A 51 -1.54 -6.87 -11.07
C ILE A 51 -0.33 -7.33 -11.88
N PRO A 52 -0.06 -8.65 -11.99
CA PRO A 52 1.00 -9.16 -12.84
C PRO A 52 0.62 -9.01 -14.32
N ALA A 53 1.61 -8.99 -15.22
CA ALA A 53 1.38 -8.68 -16.64
C ALA A 53 0.41 -9.65 -17.35
N ASN A 54 0.28 -10.89 -16.87
CA ASN A 54 -0.62 -11.90 -17.44
C ASN A 54 -1.95 -12.04 -16.67
N SER A 55 -2.21 -11.16 -15.68
CA SER A 55 -3.40 -11.21 -14.82
C SER A 55 -3.63 -12.54 -14.09
N ASP A 56 -2.57 -13.32 -13.88
CA ASP A 56 -2.63 -14.57 -13.12
C ASP A 56 -2.94 -14.27 -11.65
N ALA A 57 -4.11 -14.72 -11.20
CA ALA A 57 -4.63 -14.49 -9.87
C ALA A 57 -3.79 -15.15 -8.77
N ALA A 58 -3.22 -16.33 -9.01
CA ALA A 58 -2.41 -17.07 -8.04
C ALA A 58 -1.04 -16.41 -7.90
N LEU A 59 -0.42 -16.03 -9.03
CA LEU A 59 0.83 -15.27 -9.03
C LEU A 59 0.66 -13.91 -8.34
N ALA A 60 -0.45 -13.22 -8.61
CA ALA A 60 -0.78 -11.95 -7.96
C ALA A 60 -0.94 -12.09 -6.44
N ASP A 61 -1.57 -13.18 -5.98
CA ASP A 61 -1.73 -13.47 -4.56
C ASP A 61 -0.36 -13.76 -3.90
N GLU A 62 0.49 -14.56 -4.54
CA GLU A 62 1.83 -14.90 -4.05
C GLU A 62 2.74 -13.66 -3.98
N ILE A 63 2.74 -12.82 -5.02
CA ILE A 63 3.50 -11.56 -5.04
C ILE A 63 3.02 -10.65 -3.92
N THR A 64 1.71 -10.46 -3.78
CA THR A 64 1.14 -9.58 -2.75
C THR A 64 1.49 -10.08 -1.35
N HIS A 65 1.47 -11.40 -1.12
CA HIS A 65 1.87 -12.00 0.15
C HIS A 65 3.36 -11.78 0.45
N ARG A 66 4.26 -12.05 -0.51
CA ARG A 66 5.72 -11.89 -0.32
C ARG A 66 6.16 -10.43 -0.22
N LEU A 67 5.46 -9.52 -0.89
CA LEU A 67 5.77 -8.10 -0.90
C LEU A 67 5.74 -7.49 0.51
N VAL A 68 4.82 -7.93 1.36
CA VAL A 68 4.73 -7.47 2.76
C VAL A 68 6.02 -7.79 3.51
N GLY A 69 6.51 -9.03 3.41
CA GLY A 69 7.78 -9.42 4.02
C GLY A 69 8.94 -8.60 3.47
N ARG A 70 8.97 -8.39 2.15
CA ARG A 70 10.06 -7.65 1.50
C ARG A 70 10.09 -6.16 1.86
N LEU A 71 8.94 -5.54 2.07
CA LEU A 71 8.86 -4.16 2.55
C LEU A 71 9.38 -4.02 3.98
N LEU A 72 9.10 -5.00 4.83
CA LEU A 72 9.63 -5.01 6.20
C LEU A 72 11.15 -5.14 6.21
N GLU A 73 11.72 -5.96 5.32
CA GLU A 73 13.18 -6.08 5.15
C GLU A 73 13.83 -4.81 4.59
N ASP A 74 13.18 -4.14 3.63
CA ASP A 74 13.67 -2.92 2.99
C ASP A 74 13.63 -1.69 3.93
N GLY A 75 12.75 -1.70 4.94
CA GLY A 75 12.68 -0.69 6.00
C GLY A 75 12.24 0.71 5.56
N SER A 76 11.92 0.90 4.27
CA SER A 76 11.59 2.20 3.68
C SER A 76 10.17 2.68 3.97
N ALA A 77 9.22 1.76 4.17
CA ALA A 77 7.84 2.07 4.50
C ALA A 77 7.16 0.89 5.20
N PHE A 78 6.16 1.19 6.03
CA PHE A 78 5.32 0.17 6.65
C PHE A 78 3.95 0.11 5.96
N ALA A 79 3.73 -0.94 5.18
CA ALA A 79 2.41 -1.33 4.70
C ALA A 79 2.14 -2.76 5.19
N SER A 80 1.00 -2.98 5.82
CA SER A 80 0.65 -4.32 6.32
C SER A 80 -0.14 -5.10 5.29
N GLY A 81 0.10 -6.41 5.25
CA GLY A 81 -0.75 -7.35 4.55
C GLY A 81 -1.97 -7.72 5.37
N THR A 82 -3.12 -7.88 4.73
CA THR A 82 -4.28 -8.55 5.32
C THR A 82 -4.93 -9.45 4.28
N ARG A 83 -5.97 -10.20 4.66
CA ARG A 83 -6.77 -10.98 3.72
C ARG A 83 -8.17 -10.39 3.62
N LEU A 84 -8.61 -10.08 2.42
CA LEU A 84 -9.99 -9.70 2.15
C LEU A 84 -10.62 -10.78 1.25
N ARG A 85 -11.75 -11.34 1.68
CA ARG A 85 -12.43 -12.46 0.98
C ARG A 85 -11.48 -13.62 0.64
N GLY A 86 -10.58 -13.94 1.57
CA GLY A 86 -9.62 -15.04 1.43
C GLY A 86 -8.36 -14.73 0.62
N ARG A 87 -8.26 -13.56 -0.02
CA ARG A 87 -7.11 -13.18 -0.87
C ARG A 87 -6.22 -12.14 -0.18
N PRO A 88 -4.88 -12.22 -0.32
CA PRO A 88 -3.95 -11.26 0.24
C PRO A 88 -4.12 -9.89 -0.42
N VAL A 89 -4.08 -8.84 0.41
CA VAL A 89 -4.15 -7.43 -0.01
C VAL A 89 -3.16 -6.61 0.81
N MET A 90 -2.64 -5.55 0.21
CA MET A 90 -1.90 -4.50 0.89
C MET A 90 -2.88 -3.51 1.52
N ARG A 91 -2.58 -3.05 2.74
CA ARG A 91 -3.33 -2.02 3.46
C ARG A 91 -2.41 -0.88 3.82
N MET A 92 -2.71 0.31 3.29
CA MET A 92 -2.01 1.55 3.64
C MET A 92 -2.90 2.42 4.50
N CYS A 93 -2.37 2.87 5.65
CA CYS A 93 -3.02 3.80 6.57
C CYS A 93 -2.24 5.11 6.58
N THR A 94 -2.88 6.21 6.20
CA THR A 94 -2.24 7.52 6.02
C THR A 94 -2.54 8.49 7.16
N ASN A 95 -2.79 7.98 8.37
CA ASN A 95 -3.20 8.76 9.53
C ASN A 95 -2.03 9.41 10.30
N ASN A 96 -0.79 9.20 9.87
CA ASN A 96 0.37 9.86 10.46
C ASN A 96 0.41 11.33 9.96
N PRO A 97 0.27 12.33 10.85
CA PRO A 97 0.22 13.73 10.45
C PRO A 97 1.53 14.25 9.86
N ARG A 98 2.63 13.50 9.98
CA ARG A 98 3.93 13.83 9.36
C ARG A 98 4.10 13.26 7.95
N THR A 99 3.16 12.46 7.45
CA THR A 99 3.24 11.87 6.11
C THR A 99 3.10 12.95 5.05
N THR A 100 4.11 13.06 4.19
CA THR A 100 4.13 13.99 3.08
C THR A 100 3.70 13.32 1.77
N THR A 101 3.37 14.13 0.77
CA THR A 101 3.14 13.63 -0.60
C THR A 101 4.36 12.92 -1.17
N ALA A 102 5.57 13.37 -0.82
CA ALA A 102 6.81 12.74 -1.28
C ALA A 102 6.95 11.33 -0.71
N ASP A 103 6.63 11.15 0.58
CA ASP A 103 6.65 9.83 1.23
C ASP A 103 5.71 8.85 0.52
N LEU A 104 4.49 9.29 0.18
CA LEU A 104 3.51 8.44 -0.52
C LEU A 104 4.00 8.04 -1.92
N ARG A 105 4.51 9.00 -2.70
CA ARG A 105 5.06 8.73 -4.04
C ARG A 105 6.23 7.76 -3.98
N GLN A 106 7.18 8.01 -3.08
CA GLN A 106 8.35 7.15 -2.90
C GLN A 106 7.94 5.75 -2.45
N THR A 107 7.04 5.64 -1.46
CA THR A 107 6.54 4.35 -0.97
C THR A 107 5.91 3.54 -2.10
N ILE A 108 5.01 4.15 -2.88
CA ILE A 108 4.34 3.47 -3.99
C ILE A 108 5.32 3.05 -5.09
N ALA A 109 6.30 3.89 -5.41
CA ALA A 109 7.34 3.56 -6.38
C ALA A 109 8.22 2.38 -5.90
N ILE A 110 8.61 2.37 -4.63
CA ILE A 110 9.38 1.27 -4.03
C ILE A 110 8.57 -0.03 -4.07
N MET A 111 7.31 0.00 -3.64
CA MET A 111 6.42 -1.17 -3.70
C MET A 111 6.31 -1.71 -5.14
N GLY A 112 6.15 -0.83 -6.13
CA GLY A 112 6.00 -1.22 -7.53
C GLY A 112 7.27 -1.90 -8.06
N ARG A 113 8.44 -1.35 -7.73
CA ARG A 113 9.74 -1.93 -8.08
C ARG A 113 9.96 -3.30 -7.41
N LEU A 114 9.65 -3.42 -6.12
CA LEU A 114 9.78 -4.68 -5.39
C LEU A 114 8.83 -5.76 -5.95
N ALA A 115 7.58 -5.39 -6.25
CA ALA A 115 6.60 -6.30 -6.84
C ALA A 115 7.03 -6.77 -8.23
N ALA A 116 7.51 -5.87 -9.09
CA ALA A 116 8.02 -6.22 -10.41
C ALA A 116 9.25 -7.15 -10.35
N ASN A 117 10.13 -6.95 -9.36
CA ASN A 117 11.27 -7.85 -9.14
C ASN A 117 10.83 -9.23 -8.66
N LEU A 118 9.86 -9.30 -7.73
CA LEU A 118 9.27 -10.57 -7.28
C LEU A 118 8.58 -11.31 -8.43
N GLU A 119 7.87 -10.60 -9.30
CA GLU A 119 7.25 -11.18 -10.48
C GLU A 119 8.28 -11.84 -11.40
N LYS A 120 9.40 -11.17 -11.69
CA LYS A 120 10.48 -11.74 -12.49
C LYS A 120 11.07 -12.99 -11.84
N GLN A 121 11.37 -12.92 -10.54
CA GLN A 121 11.94 -14.04 -9.78
C GLN A 121 11.03 -15.28 -9.77
N LEU A 122 9.73 -15.08 -9.57
CA LEU A 122 8.76 -16.18 -9.56
C LEU A 122 8.52 -16.78 -10.95
N ARG A 123 8.72 -16.00 -12.02
CA ARG A 123 8.65 -16.49 -13.40
C ARG A 123 9.91 -17.25 -13.82
N GLU A 124 11.08 -16.81 -13.37
CA GLU A 124 12.38 -17.42 -13.67
C GLU A 124 12.66 -18.66 -12.81
N SER A 125 12.03 -18.74 -11.63
CA SER A 125 12.09 -19.88 -10.73
C SER A 125 10.68 -20.48 -10.58
N PRO A 126 10.14 -21.15 -11.63
CA PRO A 126 8.92 -21.91 -11.46
C PRO A 126 9.19 -22.94 -10.37
N ALA A 127 8.39 -22.92 -9.30
CA ALA A 127 8.54 -23.82 -8.18
C ALA A 127 8.75 -25.26 -8.68
N THR A 128 9.92 -25.81 -8.42
CA THR A 128 10.13 -27.25 -8.48
C THR A 128 9.23 -27.86 -7.42
N ASP A 129 8.32 -28.74 -7.88
CA ASP A 129 7.43 -29.59 -7.07
C ASP A 129 8.13 -30.21 -5.83
#